data_AF-A0A1F6DIL7-F1
#
_entry.id   AF-A0A1F6DIL7-F1
#
_cell.length_a   1.000
_cell.length_b   1.000
_cell.length_c   1.000
_cell.angle_alpha   90.00
_cell.angle_beta   90.00
_cell.angle_gamma   90.00
#
_symmetry.space_group_name_H-M   'P 1'
#
loop_
_entity.id
_entity.type
_entity.pdbx_description
1 polymer ?
#
loop_
_entity_poly.entity_id
_entity_poly.type
_entity_poly.pdbx_seq_one_letter_code
_entity_poly.pdbx_strand_id
1 'polypeptide(L)'
;MKTFNKAVVSLACLLMLAVGSTAHAEDRHVWLINDTPDTIMRVYASNSPGGEWREDILGSEVLEAGNSVVVNIDDGTDTCYFNLQAIYNDDTWLAINEFNVCTDKRLTIRDDEDYDE
;
A
#
# COMPACT_ATOMS: atom_id res chain seq x y z
N MET A 1 23.58 -56.78 -50.53
CA MET A 1 24.04 -55.48 -50.01
C MET A 1 22.91 -54.48 -50.18
N LYS A 2 22.34 -54.00 -49.07
CA LYS A 2 21.36 -52.91 -49.02
C LYS A 2 21.80 -51.98 -47.88
N THR A 3 21.75 -50.69 -48.16
CA THR A 3 22.45 -49.60 -47.47
C THR A 3 21.92 -49.34 -46.05
N PHE A 4 22.83 -49.05 -45.12
CA PHE A 4 22.56 -48.60 -43.76
C PHE A 4 22.19 -47.12 -43.75
N ASN A 5 20.97 -46.76 -43.31
CA ASN A 5 20.63 -45.39 -42.95
C ASN A 5 20.84 -45.18 -41.45
N LYS A 6 21.86 -44.40 -41.10
CA LYS A 6 21.98 -43.74 -39.80
C LYS A 6 21.30 -42.38 -39.93
N ALA A 7 20.23 -42.14 -39.20
CA ALA A 7 19.70 -40.79 -39.01
C ALA A 7 19.20 -40.65 -37.57
N VAL A 8 20.17 -40.28 -36.73
CA VAL A 8 20.12 -39.26 -35.68
C VAL A 8 18.85 -39.23 -34.82
N VAL A 9 18.95 -39.82 -33.62
CA VAL A 9 18.07 -39.54 -32.48
C VAL A 9 18.23 -38.06 -32.11
N SER A 10 17.27 -37.21 -32.48
CA SER A 10 17.24 -35.82 -32.04
C SER A 10 16.55 -35.76 -30.68
N LEU A 11 17.33 -35.84 -29.60
CA LEU A 11 16.88 -35.58 -28.23
C LEU A 11 16.79 -34.06 -28.04
N ALA A 12 15.80 -33.41 -28.65
CA ALA A 12 15.48 -32.03 -28.36
C ALA A 12 14.64 -31.98 -27.07
N CYS A 13 15.30 -32.11 -25.92
CA CYS A 13 14.74 -31.68 -24.64
C CYS A 13 14.56 -30.16 -24.69
N LEU A 14 13.38 -29.70 -25.08
CA LEU A 14 12.96 -28.32 -24.82
C LEU A 14 12.84 -28.16 -23.30
N LEU A 15 13.90 -27.68 -22.64
CA LEU A 15 13.78 -27.07 -21.32
C LEU A 15 12.91 -25.82 -21.49
N MET A 16 11.63 -25.93 -21.17
CA MET A 16 10.83 -24.76 -20.83
C MET A 16 11.38 -24.20 -19.52
N LEU A 17 12.27 -23.22 -19.61
CA LEU A 17 12.59 -22.36 -18.49
C LEU A 17 11.33 -21.56 -18.18
N ALA A 18 10.54 -22.04 -17.21
CA ALA A 18 9.49 -21.26 -16.60
C ALA A 18 10.16 -20.08 -15.89
N VAL A 19 10.24 -18.93 -16.57
CA VAL A 19 10.56 -17.66 -15.93
C VAL A 19 9.30 -17.30 -15.13
N GLY A 20 9.24 -17.78 -13.89
CA GLY A 20 8.19 -17.38 -12.97
C GLY A 20 8.36 -15.90 -12.66
N SER A 21 7.32 -15.10 -12.92
CA SER A 21 7.22 -13.75 -12.41
C SER A 21 7.25 -13.85 -10.88
N THR A 22 8.31 -13.35 -10.24
CA THR A 22 8.26 -13.15 -8.79
C THR A 22 7.24 -12.05 -8.54
N ALA A 23 6.07 -12.40 -8.01
CA ALA A 23 5.18 -11.42 -7.42
C ALA A 23 5.92 -10.81 -6.24
N HIS A 24 6.48 -9.61 -6.43
CA HIS A 24 6.95 -8.80 -5.32
C HIS A 24 5.70 -8.22 -4.66
N ALA A 25 5.34 -8.76 -3.50
CA ALA A 25 4.39 -8.08 -2.64
C ALA A 25 5.07 -6.81 -2.14
N GLU A 26 4.56 -5.65 -2.55
CA GLU A 26 5.03 -4.37 -2.02
C GLU A 26 4.68 -4.30 -0.53
N ASP A 27 5.65 -3.93 0.30
CA ASP A 27 5.43 -3.76 1.72
C ASP A 27 4.67 -2.47 1.98
N ARG A 28 3.37 -2.57 2.23
CA ARG A 28 2.45 -1.43 2.46
C ARG A 28 2.27 -1.09 3.94
N HIS A 29 3.21 -1.51 4.79
CA HIS A 29 3.26 -1.09 6.19
C HIS A 29 3.86 0.30 6.33
N VAL A 30 3.10 1.20 6.95
CA VAL A 30 3.43 2.63 7.06
C VAL A 30 3.36 3.04 8.53
N TRP A 31 4.37 3.78 8.99
CA TRP A 31 4.29 4.49 10.27
C TRP A 31 3.39 5.71 10.12
N LEU A 32 2.22 5.69 10.73
CA LEU A 32 1.40 6.86 10.98
C LEU A 32 1.91 7.55 12.25
N ILE A 33 2.23 8.83 12.15
CA ILE A 33 2.75 9.63 13.25
C ILE A 33 1.80 10.81 13.43
N ASN A 34 1.21 10.92 14.62
CA ASN A 34 0.40 12.06 14.99
C ASN A 34 1.29 13.13 15.61
N ASP A 35 1.62 14.15 14.82
CA ASP A 35 2.41 15.33 15.24
C ASP A 35 1.48 16.55 15.41
N THR A 36 0.23 16.29 15.81
CA THR A 36 -0.80 17.28 16.16
C THR A 36 -1.07 17.24 17.69
N PRO A 37 -1.72 18.25 18.28
CA PRO A 37 -2.07 18.24 19.69
C PRO A 37 -3.32 17.40 20.01
N ASP A 38 -4.11 17.03 18.99
CA ASP A 38 -5.37 16.32 19.13
C ASP A 38 -5.21 14.81 18.91
N THR A 39 -6.13 14.02 19.46
CA THR A 39 -6.10 12.55 19.29
C THR A 39 -6.78 12.17 18.00
N ILE A 40 -6.10 11.40 17.15
CA ILE A 40 -6.69 10.83 15.95
C ILE A 40 -7.45 9.57 16.36
N MET A 41 -8.76 9.62 16.22
CA MET A 41 -9.67 8.54 16.62
C MET A 41 -9.80 7.47 15.54
N ARG A 42 -9.75 7.87 14.27
CA ARG A 42 -9.97 6.99 13.11
C ARG A 42 -9.15 7.48 11.93
N VAL A 43 -8.67 6.56 11.09
CA VAL A 43 -8.06 6.89 9.80
C VAL A 43 -8.67 6.03 8.71
N TYR A 44 -9.13 6.64 7.64
CA TYR A 44 -9.64 5.93 6.46
C TYR A 44 -8.70 6.09 5.28
N ALA A 45 -8.68 5.09 4.40
CA ALA A 45 -7.91 5.13 3.15
C ALA A 45 -8.82 4.80 1.95
N SER A 46 -8.59 5.49 0.84
CA SER A 46 -9.28 5.28 -0.43
C SER A 46 -8.32 5.42 -1.60
N ASN A 47 -8.47 4.59 -2.62
CA ASN A 47 -7.73 4.69 -3.87
C ASN A 47 -8.28 5.77 -4.83
N SER A 48 -9.33 6.50 -4.44
CA SER A 48 -9.90 7.60 -5.23
C SER A 48 -10.35 8.76 -4.34
N PRO A 49 -10.08 10.02 -4.74
CA PRO A 49 -10.55 11.19 -4.00
C PRO A 49 -12.09 11.21 -3.95
N GLY A 50 -12.68 11.33 -2.76
CA GLY A 50 -14.14 11.31 -2.58
C GLY A 50 -14.81 9.96 -2.90
N GLY A 51 -14.02 8.89 -3.07
CA GLY A 51 -14.54 7.53 -3.21
C GLY A 51 -15.11 6.96 -1.92
N GLU A 52 -15.62 5.73 -2.00
CA GLU A 52 -16.12 4.99 -0.83
C GLU A 52 -14.97 4.74 0.17
N TRP A 53 -15.01 5.42 1.31
CA TRP A 53 -14.12 5.16 2.42
C TRP A 53 -14.36 3.74 2.96
N ARG A 54 -13.28 2.99 3.16
CA ARG A 54 -13.36 1.63 3.68
C ARG A 54 -13.32 1.61 5.20
N GLU A 55 -12.86 0.49 5.76
CA GLU A 55 -12.67 0.28 7.19
C GLU A 55 -11.62 1.26 7.77
N ASP A 56 -11.75 1.53 9.07
CA ASP A 56 -10.76 2.29 9.82
C ASP A 56 -9.45 1.49 9.92
N ILE A 57 -8.35 2.05 9.41
CA ILE A 57 -7.05 1.39 9.36
C ILE A 57 -6.34 1.35 10.73
N LEU A 58 -6.84 2.09 11.73
CA LEU A 58 -6.38 1.96 13.12
C LEU A 58 -7.01 0.76 13.85
N GLY A 59 -8.10 0.21 13.33
CA GLY A 59 -8.82 -0.92 13.93
C GLY A 59 -9.49 -0.54 15.25
N SER A 60 -9.00 -1.09 16.37
CA SER A 60 -9.53 -0.80 17.72
C SER A 60 -8.69 0.22 18.51
N GLU A 61 -7.57 0.65 17.95
CA GLU A 61 -6.65 1.59 18.58
C GLU A 61 -7.00 3.03 18.22
N VAL A 62 -6.50 3.98 19.01
CA VAL A 62 -6.48 5.41 18.68
C VAL A 62 -5.04 5.89 18.65
N LEU A 63 -4.79 6.99 17.95
CA LEU A 63 -3.46 7.56 17.83
C LEU A 63 -3.38 8.90 18.57
N GLU A 64 -2.99 8.83 19.84
CA GLU A 64 -2.81 10.01 20.71
C GLU A 64 -1.75 10.98 20.16
N ALA A 65 -1.81 12.23 20.62
CA ALA A 65 -0.84 13.27 20.27
C ALA A 65 0.61 12.84 20.56
N GLY A 66 1.49 13.04 19.58
CA GLY A 66 2.91 12.69 19.65
C GLY A 66 3.24 11.20 19.49
N ASN A 67 2.23 10.32 19.38
CA ASN A 67 2.43 8.89 19.23
C ASN A 67 2.49 8.45 17.76
N SER A 68 2.92 7.20 17.56
CA SER A 68 2.99 6.58 16.23
C SER A 68 2.55 5.12 16.27
N VAL A 69 2.00 4.65 15.15
CA VAL A 69 1.56 3.26 14.96
C VAL A 69 1.92 2.79 13.56
N VAL A 70 2.18 1.49 13.40
CA VAL A 70 2.34 0.88 12.07
C VAL A 70 0.99 0.33 11.64
N VAL A 71 0.52 0.78 10.48
CA VAL A 71 -0.70 0.28 9.84
C VAL A 71 -0.35 -0.39 8.51
N ASN A 72 -1.18 -1.33 8.08
CA ASN A 72 -1.09 -1.90 6.75
C ASN A 72 -2.13 -1.24 5.85
N ILE A 73 -1.68 -0.50 4.83
CA ILE A 73 -2.57 0.17 3.85
C ILE A 73 -2.58 -0.65 2.56
N ASP A 74 -2.98 -1.91 2.68
CA ASP A 74 -3.21 -2.81 1.55
C ASP A 74 -4.70 -3.11 1.43
N ASP A 75 -5.24 -2.73 0.31
CA ASP A 75 -6.67 -2.79 0.02
C ASP A 75 -7.00 -3.89 -1.02
N GLY A 76 -5.99 -4.68 -1.42
CA GLY A 76 -6.06 -5.76 -2.40
C GLY A 76 -6.09 -5.31 -3.87
N THR A 77 -6.03 -4.00 -4.16
CA THR A 77 -6.17 -3.47 -5.53
C THR A 77 -4.84 -3.15 -6.22
N ASP A 78 -3.71 -3.53 -5.62
CA ASP A 78 -2.33 -3.32 -6.11
C ASP A 78 -1.93 -1.87 -6.43
N THR A 79 -2.77 -0.89 -6.11
CA THR A 79 -2.43 0.53 -6.22
C THR A 79 -1.46 0.95 -5.13
N CYS A 80 -0.65 1.96 -5.44
CA CYS A 80 0.28 2.58 -4.51
C CYS A 80 -0.21 3.92 -3.96
N TYR A 81 -1.14 4.59 -4.64
CA TYR A 81 -1.56 5.94 -4.26
C TYR A 81 -2.90 5.89 -3.54
N PHE A 82 -2.91 6.45 -2.33
CA PHE A 82 -4.09 6.52 -1.48
C PHE A 82 -4.34 7.95 -1.01
N ASN A 83 -5.61 8.30 -0.92
CA ASN A 83 -6.08 9.44 -0.16
C ASN A 83 -6.48 8.94 1.22
N LEU A 84 -6.06 9.65 2.27
CA LEU A 84 -6.38 9.32 3.64
C LEU A 84 -7.22 10.43 4.26
N GLN A 85 -8.08 10.05 5.20
CA GLN A 85 -8.83 10.97 6.04
C GLN A 85 -8.58 10.60 7.50
N ALA A 86 -7.97 11.51 8.26
CA ALA A 86 -7.82 11.39 9.71
C ALA A 86 -8.96 12.12 10.41
N ILE A 87 -9.65 11.47 11.34
CA ILE A 87 -10.73 12.05 12.15
C ILE A 87 -10.22 12.24 13.58
N TYR A 88 -10.31 13.47 14.09
CA TYR A 88 -9.88 13.82 15.44
C TYR A 88 -10.98 13.58 16.49
N ASN A 89 -10.64 13.74 17.76
CA ASN A 89 -11.54 13.54 18.91
C ASN A 89 -12.65 14.59 19.03
N ASP A 90 -12.58 15.69 18.29
CA ASP A 90 -13.63 16.72 18.19
C ASP A 90 -14.48 16.59 16.91
N ASP A 91 -14.35 15.47 16.20
CA ASP A 91 -14.99 15.15 14.92
C ASP A 91 -14.55 16.03 13.73
N THR A 92 -13.55 16.90 13.90
CA THR A 92 -12.86 17.53 12.76
C THR A 92 -12.01 16.51 12.01
N TRP A 93 -11.58 16.85 10.79
CA TRP A 93 -10.84 15.93 9.95
C TRP A 93 -9.80 16.63 9.08
N LEU A 94 -8.76 15.87 8.72
CA LEU A 94 -7.71 16.27 7.77
C LEU A 94 -7.66 15.28 6.60
N ALA A 95 -7.59 15.79 5.37
CA ALA A 95 -7.29 14.98 4.19
C ALA A 95 -5.80 15.01 3.85
N ILE A 96 -5.25 13.82 3.61
CA ILE A 96 -3.94 13.63 2.99
C ILE A 96 -4.19 13.03 1.60
N ASN A 97 -3.78 13.72 0.56
CA ASN A 97 -4.01 13.29 -0.82
C ASN A 97 -2.76 12.64 -1.42
N GLU A 98 -2.96 11.67 -2.30
CA GLU A 98 -1.91 11.06 -3.14
C GLU A 98 -0.68 10.53 -2.37
N PHE A 99 -0.88 9.95 -1.19
CA PHE A 99 0.19 9.31 -0.43
C PHE A 99 0.62 7.99 -1.07
N ASN A 100 1.94 7.77 -1.24
CA ASN A 100 2.48 6.57 -1.89
C ASN A 100 2.84 5.48 -0.86
N VAL A 101 1.94 4.53 -0.63
CA VAL A 101 2.13 3.45 0.35
C VAL A 101 3.20 2.43 -0.05
N CYS A 102 3.53 2.34 -1.34
CA CYS A 102 4.54 1.40 -1.83
C CYS A 102 5.95 1.87 -1.50
N THR A 103 6.22 3.17 -1.60
CA THR A 103 7.56 3.74 -1.37
C THR A 103 7.72 4.41 -0.02
N ASP A 104 6.68 5.07 0.48
CA ASP A 104 6.79 5.93 1.66
C ASP A 104 6.46 5.11 2.91
N LYS A 105 7.41 5.09 3.85
CA LYS A 105 7.29 4.27 5.07
C LYS A 105 6.85 5.05 6.29
N ARG A 106 6.67 6.37 6.14
CA ARG A 106 6.27 7.28 7.22
C ARG A 106 5.33 8.33 6.65
N LEU A 107 4.17 8.48 7.28
CA LEU A 107 3.26 9.60 7.11
C LEU A 107 3.18 10.33 8.45
N THR A 108 3.64 11.58 8.46
CA THR A 108 3.48 12.44 9.62
C THR A 108 2.32 13.41 9.39
N ILE A 109 1.33 13.34 10.26
CA ILE A 109 0.14 14.18 10.25
C ILE A 109 0.44 15.41 11.10
N ARG A 110 0.30 16.59 10.51
CA ARG A 110 0.58 17.90 11.12
C ARG A 110 -0.58 18.85 10.88
N ASP A 111 -0.77 19.77 11.82
CA ASP A 111 -1.64 20.93 11.66
C ASP A 111 -0.87 22.06 10.96
N ASP A 112 -0.46 21.82 9.72
CA ASP A 112 -0.01 22.91 8.89
C ASP A 112 -1.27 23.47 8.21
N GLU A 113 -1.77 24.60 8.73
CA GLU A 113 -2.82 25.43 8.11
C GLU A 113 -2.35 25.89 6.70
N ASP A 114 -2.42 25.01 5.70
CA ASP A 114 -2.11 25.35 4.31
C ASP A 114 -3.03 24.55 3.37
N TYR A 115 -4.33 24.77 3.54
CA TYR A 115 -5.30 24.59 2.47
C TYR A 115 -6.01 25.94 2.26
N ASP A 116 -5.29 26.90 1.67
CA ASP A 116 -5.93 28.02 0.99
C ASP A 116 -6.76 27.45 -0.18
N GLU A 117 -8.08 27.73 -0.16
CA GLU A 117 -9.09 27.36 -1.17
C GLU A 117 -8.72 27.75 -2.62
#